data_AF-A0A2C9KL56-F1
#
_entry.id   AF-A0A2C9KL56-F1
#
_cell.length_a   1.000
_cell.length_b   1.000
_cell.length_c   1.000
_cell.angle_alpha   90.00
_cell.angle_beta   90.00
_cell.angle_gamma   90.00
#
_symmetry.space_group_name_H-M   'P 1'
#
loop_
_entity.id
_entity.type
_entity.pdbx_description
1 polymer ?
#
loop_
_entity_poly.entity_id
_entity_poly.type
_entity_poly.pdbx_seq_one_letter_code
_entity_poly.pdbx_strand_id
1 'polypeptide(L)'
;MSTNPSTPYITIGATDGQIRATNDLRYLCQSKITATVRATDKYNPAIGPKTIDITINPHNNPPYITNLSNVTSINENIGKGQTVFTLGLVDDGIGKVNYRMTSVSNGGLEQYELVGNQIRTKIDPNYERTDTRTATLYFDLTDGYCTTSQYSLTINIKDVNEPPLLTPPVMKQIVVNEGDVSH
;
A
#
# COMPACT_ATOMS: atom_id res chain seq x y z
N MET A 1 41.10 9.44 -4.81
CA MET A 1 39.87 10.22 -5.03
C MET A 1 38.70 9.51 -4.36
N SER A 2 37.71 10.23 -3.85
CA SER A 2 36.50 9.67 -3.25
C SER A 2 35.27 10.48 -3.60
N THR A 3 34.10 9.84 -3.55
CA THR A 3 32.77 10.48 -3.70
C THR A 3 32.10 10.71 -2.34
N ASN A 4 31.44 11.85 -2.16
CA ASN A 4 30.61 12.15 -0.99
C ASN A 4 29.34 12.94 -1.41
N PRO A 5 28.10 12.49 -1.16
CA PRO A 5 27.76 11.24 -0.49
C PRO A 5 28.32 10.03 -1.23
N SER A 6 28.70 9.01 -0.46
CA SER A 6 28.95 7.68 -1.03
C SER A 6 27.61 7.19 -1.54
N THR A 7 27.47 7.07 -2.87
CA THR A 7 26.25 6.54 -3.47
C THR A 7 26.53 5.11 -3.95
N PRO A 8 25.54 4.21 -3.91
CA PRO A 8 25.72 2.85 -4.41
C PRO A 8 25.69 2.77 -5.94
N TYR A 9 25.57 3.90 -6.65
CA TYR A 9 25.30 3.93 -8.09
C TYR A 9 26.53 4.25 -8.93
N ILE A 10 27.50 4.96 -8.35
CA ILE A 10 28.72 5.36 -9.07
C ILE A 10 29.97 5.18 -8.22
N THR A 11 31.10 5.02 -8.89
CA THR A 11 32.44 5.06 -8.31
C THR A 11 33.34 5.98 -9.13
N ILE A 12 34.42 6.47 -8.51
CA ILE A 12 35.48 7.22 -9.20
C ILE A 12 36.81 6.47 -9.08
N GLY A 13 37.46 6.21 -10.21
CA GLY A 13 38.78 5.59 -10.24
C GLY A 13 39.82 6.49 -9.60
N ALA A 14 40.54 5.97 -8.60
CA ALA A 14 41.50 6.77 -7.83
C ALA A 14 42.74 7.21 -8.64
N THR A 15 43.05 6.51 -9.73
CA THR A 15 44.22 6.72 -10.58
C THR A 15 43.91 7.41 -11.90
N ASP A 16 42.73 7.18 -12.49
CA ASP A 16 42.33 7.71 -13.80
C ASP A 16 41.24 8.79 -13.71
N GLY A 17 40.62 8.97 -12.53
CA GLY A 17 39.53 9.92 -12.31
C GLY A 17 38.24 9.58 -13.05
N GLN A 18 38.12 8.40 -13.64
CA GLN A 18 36.93 8.02 -14.41
C GLN A 18 35.76 7.71 -13.49
N ILE A 19 34.58 8.23 -13.83
CA ILE A 19 33.33 7.92 -13.16
C ILE A 19 32.69 6.73 -13.86
N ARG A 20 32.32 5.71 -13.09
CA ARG A 20 31.73 4.46 -13.59
C ARG A 20 30.47 4.14 -12.81
N ALA A 21 29.44 3.62 -13.49
CA ALA A 21 28.30 3.05 -12.81
C ALA A 21 28.71 1.76 -12.08
N THR A 22 28.21 1.56 -10.87
CA THR A 22 28.43 0.35 -10.07
C THR A 22 27.28 -0.65 -10.18
N ASN A 23 26.11 -0.19 -10.64
CA ASN A 23 24.92 -0.99 -10.87
C ASN A 23 24.31 -0.65 -12.25
N ASP A 24 23.40 -1.50 -12.73
CA ASP A 24 22.58 -1.16 -13.89
C ASP A 24 21.61 -0.01 -13.52
N LEU A 25 21.83 1.15 -14.12
CA LEU A 25 21.07 2.36 -13.83
C LEU A 25 19.67 2.36 -14.45
N ARG A 26 19.32 1.36 -15.28
CA ARG A 26 17.98 1.27 -15.88
C ARG A 26 16.86 1.11 -14.84
N TYR A 27 17.18 0.57 -13.67
CA TYR A 27 16.25 0.34 -12.57
C TYR A 27 16.06 1.57 -11.67
N LEU A 28 16.83 2.62 -11.90
CA LEU A 28 16.81 3.82 -11.07
C LEU A 28 15.56 4.65 -11.34
N CYS A 29 14.85 4.99 -10.27
CA CYS A 29 13.62 5.81 -10.31
C CYS A 29 13.91 7.32 -10.27
N GLN A 30 15.18 7.70 -10.27
CA GLN A 30 15.65 9.08 -10.10
C GLN A 30 16.29 9.57 -11.38
N SER A 31 15.97 10.80 -11.78
CA SER A 31 16.55 11.46 -12.96
C SER A 31 17.89 12.13 -12.69
N LYS A 32 18.44 11.98 -11.49
CA LYS A 32 19.67 12.66 -11.08
C LYS A 32 20.44 11.87 -10.02
N ILE A 33 21.75 11.76 -10.20
CA ILE A 33 22.70 11.41 -9.14
C ILE A 33 23.57 12.64 -8.87
N THR A 34 23.62 13.08 -7.62
CA THR A 34 24.56 14.12 -7.17
C THR A 34 25.65 13.47 -6.33
N ALA A 35 26.90 13.73 -6.69
CA ALA A 35 28.06 13.35 -5.89
C ALA A 35 29.02 14.52 -5.79
N THR A 36 29.83 14.55 -4.74
CA THR A 36 30.97 15.46 -4.68
C THR A 36 32.27 14.70 -4.69
N VAL A 37 33.28 15.23 -5.38
CA VAL A 37 34.61 14.60 -5.48
C VAL A 37 35.66 15.38 -4.71
N ARG A 38 36.55 14.63 -4.06
CA ARG A 38 37.76 15.15 -3.43
C ARG A 38 38.99 14.46 -3.99
N ALA A 39 40.03 15.26 -4.23
CA ALA A 39 41.36 14.79 -4.60
C ALA A 39 42.30 14.95 -3.42
N THR A 40 43.14 13.95 -3.19
CA THR A 40 44.11 13.89 -2.10
C THR A 40 45.41 13.35 -2.66
N ASP A 41 46.53 13.86 -2.16
CA ASP A 41 47.82 13.20 -2.30
C ASP A 41 48.40 12.92 -0.90
N LYS A 42 49.63 12.41 -0.85
CA LYS A 42 50.29 12.01 0.40
C LYS A 42 50.80 13.20 1.24
N TYR A 43 51.03 14.36 0.62
CA TYR A 43 51.83 15.44 1.20
C TYR A 43 51.07 16.75 1.35
N ASN A 44 49.97 16.94 0.63
CA ASN A 44 49.18 18.16 0.56
C ASN A 44 47.75 17.95 1.11
N PRO A 45 47.11 19.02 1.62
CA PRO A 45 45.70 18.97 2.00
C PRO A 45 44.78 18.57 0.83
N ALA A 46 43.65 17.94 1.17
CA ALA A 46 42.65 17.56 0.19
C ALA A 46 42.06 18.78 -0.55
N ILE A 47 41.88 18.67 -1.87
CA ILE A 47 41.20 19.68 -2.70
C ILE A 47 39.77 19.22 -2.98
N GLY A 48 38.81 20.15 -2.87
CA GLY A 48 37.37 19.91 -3.03
C GLY A 48 36.57 20.28 -1.77
N PRO A 49 35.26 19.98 -1.73
CA PRO A 49 34.52 19.13 -2.67
C PRO A 49 34.12 19.90 -3.94
N LYS A 50 34.19 19.23 -5.10
CA LYS A 50 33.52 19.70 -6.34
C LYS A 50 32.28 18.87 -6.57
N THR A 51 31.13 19.52 -6.76
CA THR A 51 29.86 18.84 -7.07
C THR A 51 29.83 18.39 -8.51
N ILE A 52 29.33 17.19 -8.74
CA ILE A 52 29.06 16.58 -10.02
C ILE A 52 27.59 16.16 -10.02
N ASP A 53 26.87 16.68 -11.01
CA ASP A 53 25.48 16.32 -11.25
C ASP A 53 25.41 15.45 -12.50
N ILE A 54 24.95 14.21 -12.32
CA ILE A 54 24.75 13.26 -13.41
C ILE A 54 23.26 13.20 -13.69
N THR A 55 22.86 13.69 -14.86
CA THR A 55 21.47 13.57 -15.32
C THR A 55 21.24 12.18 -15.87
N ILE A 56 20.12 11.57 -15.46
CA ILE A 56 19.67 10.25 -15.90
C ILE A 56 18.30 10.44 -16.54
N ASN A 57 18.06 9.74 -17.64
CA ASN A 57 16.73 9.57 -18.18
C ASN A 57 16.18 8.23 -17.64
N PRO A 58 15.43 8.22 -16.53
CA PRO A 58 14.98 6.98 -15.91
C PRO A 58 14.00 6.30 -16.86
N HIS A 59 14.28 5.03 -17.15
CA HIS A 59 13.35 4.19 -17.91
C HIS A 59 12.32 3.53 -16.99
N ASN A 60 12.67 3.36 -15.70
CA ASN A 60 11.80 2.75 -14.71
C ASN A 60 10.91 3.78 -14.01
N ASN A 61 9.61 3.53 -14.02
CA ASN A 61 8.60 4.33 -13.33
C ASN A 61 7.84 3.44 -12.34
N PRO A 62 7.43 3.98 -11.17
CA PRO A 62 6.65 3.18 -10.22
C PRO A 62 5.32 2.71 -10.85
N PRO A 63 4.85 1.50 -10.52
CA PRO A 63 3.54 1.03 -10.95
C PRO A 63 2.44 1.94 -10.42
N TYR A 64 1.35 2.08 -11.18
CA TYR A 64 0.23 2.95 -10.83
C TYR A 64 -1.14 2.31 -11.11
N ILE A 65 -2.15 2.78 -10.37
CA ILE A 65 -3.55 2.37 -10.54
C ILE A 65 -4.28 3.40 -11.42
N THR A 66 -4.97 2.94 -12.46
CA THR A 66 -5.64 3.80 -13.46
C THR A 66 -7.10 4.10 -13.16
N ASN A 67 -7.77 3.25 -12.38
CA ASN A 67 -9.23 3.25 -12.24
C ASN A 67 -9.73 3.45 -10.81
N LEU A 68 -8.85 3.76 -9.86
CA LEU A 68 -9.23 3.79 -8.44
C LEU A 68 -10.28 4.87 -8.16
N SER A 69 -11.42 4.47 -7.61
CA SER A 69 -12.39 5.41 -7.06
C SER A 69 -12.02 5.74 -5.62
N ASN A 70 -12.26 6.98 -5.17
CA ASN A 70 -12.02 7.33 -3.76
C ASN A 70 -12.99 6.59 -2.83
N VAL A 71 -14.22 6.35 -3.30
CA VAL A 71 -15.29 5.71 -2.53
C VAL A 71 -16.01 4.70 -3.41
N THR A 72 -16.39 3.56 -2.84
CA THR A 72 -17.31 2.59 -3.43
C THR A 72 -18.29 2.08 -2.37
N SER A 73 -19.31 1.32 -2.79
CA SER A 73 -20.25 0.72 -1.86
C SER A 73 -20.71 -0.66 -2.30
N ILE A 74 -20.92 -1.53 -1.34
CA ILE A 74 -21.42 -2.90 -1.52
C ILE A 74 -22.62 -3.13 -0.61
N ASN A 75 -23.53 -4.00 -0.99
CA ASN A 75 -24.59 -4.44 -0.10
C ASN A 75 -24.04 -5.48 0.87
N GLU A 76 -24.56 -5.53 2.10
CA GLU A 76 -24.07 -6.49 3.09
C GLU A 76 -24.27 -7.95 2.68
N ASN A 77 -25.36 -8.22 1.96
CA ASN A 77 -25.70 -9.55 1.45
C ASN A 77 -24.89 -10.01 0.23
N ILE A 78 -23.82 -9.32 -0.15
CA ILE A 78 -22.93 -9.74 -1.25
C ILE A 78 -22.26 -11.09 -0.94
N GLY A 79 -21.99 -11.37 0.35
CA GLY A 79 -21.38 -12.61 0.81
C GLY A 79 -19.84 -12.61 0.76
N LYS A 80 -19.24 -13.62 1.37
CA LYS A 80 -17.79 -13.86 1.44
C LYS A 80 -17.18 -14.23 0.09
N GLY A 81 -15.94 -13.80 -0.13
CA GLY A 81 -15.11 -14.12 -1.29
C GLY A 81 -15.48 -13.33 -2.55
N GLN A 82 -16.43 -12.40 -2.46
CA GLN A 82 -16.90 -11.63 -3.60
C GLN A 82 -15.95 -10.48 -3.92
N THR A 83 -15.83 -10.17 -5.21
CA THR A 83 -15.02 -9.04 -5.68
C THR A 83 -15.75 -7.73 -5.44
N VAL A 84 -15.12 -6.85 -4.66
CA VAL A 84 -15.58 -5.49 -4.39
C VAL A 84 -15.06 -4.52 -5.45
N PHE A 85 -13.79 -4.67 -5.81
CA PHE A 85 -13.11 -3.80 -6.76
C PHE A 85 -11.98 -4.53 -7.47
N THR A 86 -11.76 -4.23 -8.75
CA THR A 86 -10.62 -4.73 -9.52
C THR A 86 -9.70 -3.57 -9.89
N LEU A 87 -8.46 -3.61 -9.40
CA LEU A 87 -7.44 -2.61 -9.66
C LEU A 87 -6.94 -2.74 -11.11
N GLY A 88 -7.05 -1.64 -11.86
CA GLY A 88 -6.45 -1.48 -13.18
C GLY A 88 -5.02 -1.02 -13.01
N LEU A 89 -4.07 -1.92 -13.27
CA LEU A 89 -2.67 -1.72 -12.95
C LEU A 89 -1.84 -1.55 -14.22
N VAL A 90 -0.94 -0.57 -14.18
CA VAL A 90 0.03 -0.32 -15.25
C VAL A 90 1.42 -0.20 -14.65
N ASP A 91 2.36 -0.83 -15.32
CA ASP A 91 3.78 -0.89 -14.99
C ASP A 91 4.56 -0.97 -16.31
N ASP A 92 5.82 -0.54 -16.32
CA ASP A 92 6.65 -0.54 -17.54
C ASP A 92 7.30 -1.91 -17.84
N GLY A 93 7.05 -2.91 -16.99
CA GLY A 93 7.54 -4.28 -17.15
C GLY A 93 8.93 -4.50 -16.55
N ILE A 94 9.48 -3.51 -15.83
CA ILE A 94 10.70 -3.66 -15.06
C ILE A 94 10.35 -4.22 -13.69
N GLY A 95 10.88 -5.40 -13.36
CA GLY A 95 10.59 -6.03 -12.07
C GLY A 95 9.19 -6.66 -12.00
N LYS A 96 8.75 -6.96 -10.78
CA LYS A 96 7.43 -7.58 -10.53
C LYS A 96 6.64 -6.70 -9.58
N VAL A 97 5.43 -6.35 -9.98
CA VAL A 97 4.51 -5.59 -9.11
C VAL A 97 4.13 -6.41 -7.88
N ASN A 98 4.38 -5.82 -6.72
CA ASN A 98 3.98 -6.28 -5.40
C ASN A 98 3.07 -5.24 -4.75
N TYR A 99 2.19 -5.71 -3.87
CA TYR A 99 1.20 -4.88 -3.20
C TYR A 99 1.40 -4.92 -1.69
N ARG A 100 1.18 -3.77 -1.06
CA ARG A 100 0.99 -3.68 0.37
C ARG A 100 -0.36 -3.02 0.62
N MET A 101 -1.28 -3.78 1.21
CA MET A 101 -2.56 -3.26 1.66
C MET A 101 -2.51 -3.01 3.17
N THR A 102 -2.96 -1.84 3.60
CA THR A 102 -3.19 -1.50 5.01
C THR A 102 -4.59 -0.89 5.17
N SER A 103 -5.02 -0.65 6.40
CA SER A 103 -6.35 -0.09 6.69
C SER A 103 -6.25 0.90 7.84
N VAL A 104 -7.17 1.88 7.86
CA VAL A 104 -7.35 2.78 9.01
C VAL A 104 -7.78 2.01 10.25
N SER A 105 -8.64 1.00 10.10
CA SER A 105 -9.16 0.18 11.19
C SER A 105 -8.76 -1.29 11.07
N ASN A 106 -8.63 -1.99 12.20
CA ASN A 106 -8.43 -3.45 12.22
C ASN A 106 -9.57 -4.17 11.49
N GLY A 107 -10.82 -3.72 11.68
CA GLY A 107 -12.00 -4.25 11.00
C GLY A 107 -11.86 -4.24 9.48
N GLY A 108 -11.20 -3.25 8.88
CA GLY A 108 -10.99 -3.21 7.42
C GLY A 108 -10.14 -4.37 6.88
N LEU A 109 -9.08 -4.79 7.58
CA LEU A 109 -8.26 -5.96 7.16
C LEU A 109 -8.87 -7.31 7.58
N GLU A 110 -9.83 -7.29 8.50
CA GLU A 110 -10.67 -8.46 8.79
C GLU A 110 -11.76 -8.64 7.73
N GLN A 111 -12.32 -7.54 7.22
CA GLN A 111 -13.41 -7.53 6.25
C GLN A 111 -12.93 -7.73 4.81
N TYR A 112 -11.77 -7.20 4.45
CA TYR A 112 -11.27 -7.18 3.07
C TYR A 112 -9.89 -7.81 2.92
N GLU A 113 -9.66 -8.42 1.76
CA GLU A 113 -8.35 -8.93 1.34
C GLU A 113 -8.04 -8.51 -0.09
N LEU A 114 -6.75 -8.46 -0.43
CA LEU A 114 -6.27 -8.24 -1.79
C LEU A 114 -5.76 -9.57 -2.36
N VAL A 115 -6.44 -10.09 -3.37
CA VAL A 115 -6.07 -11.34 -4.06
C VAL A 115 -5.75 -11.00 -5.52
N GLY A 116 -4.47 -11.08 -5.87
CA GLY A 116 -4.00 -10.58 -7.16
C GLY A 116 -4.24 -9.07 -7.25
N ASN A 117 -5.04 -8.63 -8.23
CA ASN A 117 -5.45 -7.23 -8.38
C ASN A 117 -6.90 -6.98 -7.90
N GLN A 118 -7.50 -7.90 -7.15
CA GLN A 118 -8.90 -7.80 -6.73
C GLN A 118 -9.00 -7.62 -5.22
N ILE A 119 -9.74 -6.59 -4.83
CA ILE A 119 -10.18 -6.42 -3.45
C ILE A 119 -11.43 -7.28 -3.27
N ARG A 120 -11.41 -8.19 -2.30
CA ARG A 120 -12.47 -9.15 -2.04
C ARG A 120 -12.95 -9.11 -0.59
N THR A 121 -14.18 -9.53 -0.35
CA THR A 121 -14.71 -9.74 1.00
C THR A 121 -14.07 -11.00 1.60
N LYS A 122 -13.46 -10.87 2.79
CA LYS A 122 -12.83 -11.99 3.51
C LYS A 122 -13.81 -12.74 4.42
N ILE A 123 -14.82 -12.02 4.90
CA ILE A 123 -15.97 -12.52 5.65
C ILE A 123 -17.25 -11.95 5.04
N ASP A 124 -18.41 -12.52 5.40
CA ASP A 124 -19.70 -11.93 5.03
C ASP A 124 -19.81 -10.52 5.63
N PRO A 125 -20.03 -9.49 4.80
CA PRO A 125 -20.21 -8.14 5.34
C PRO A 125 -21.51 -8.06 6.17
N ASN A 126 -21.50 -7.18 7.16
CA ASN A 126 -22.61 -6.95 8.07
C ASN A 126 -22.68 -5.45 8.38
N TYR A 127 -23.83 -4.83 8.15
CA TYR A 127 -24.04 -3.39 8.28
C TYR A 127 -24.11 -2.94 9.74
N GLU A 128 -24.65 -3.77 10.63
CA GLU A 128 -24.75 -3.57 12.08
C GLU A 128 -23.37 -3.61 12.76
N ARG A 129 -22.38 -4.25 12.11
CA ARG A 129 -20.98 -4.25 12.55
C ARG A 129 -20.31 -2.90 12.23
N THR A 130 -20.39 -1.99 13.20
CA THR A 130 -19.99 -0.58 13.05
C THR A 130 -18.52 -0.36 12.66
N ASP A 131 -17.59 -1.21 13.09
CA ASP A 131 -16.15 -1.08 12.79
C ASP A 131 -15.77 -1.45 11.35
N THR A 132 -16.67 -2.11 10.63
CA THR A 132 -16.51 -2.55 9.22
C THR A 132 -17.46 -1.86 8.25
N ARG A 133 -18.51 -1.20 8.76
CA ARG A 133 -19.54 -0.50 7.97
C ARG A 133 -18.95 0.50 6.97
N THR A 134 -17.88 1.18 7.36
CA THR A 134 -17.03 1.98 6.47
C THR A 134 -15.57 1.61 6.74
N ALA A 135 -14.87 1.18 5.69
CA ALA A 135 -13.45 0.86 5.78
C ALA A 135 -12.66 1.67 4.75
N THR A 136 -11.59 2.33 5.18
CA THR A 136 -10.64 2.98 4.28
C THR A 136 -9.38 2.14 4.21
N LEU A 137 -9.13 1.59 3.03
CA LEU A 137 -7.96 0.78 2.69
C LEU A 137 -6.92 1.66 2.01
N TYR A 138 -5.64 1.43 2.31
CA TYR A 138 -4.51 2.08 1.66
C TYR A 138 -3.66 1.06 0.91
N PHE A 139 -3.10 1.49 -0.23
CA PHE A 139 -2.30 0.65 -1.11
C PHE A 139 -0.99 1.33 -1.47
N ASP A 140 0.10 0.62 -1.25
CA ASP A 140 1.40 0.93 -1.82
C ASP A 140 1.77 -0.18 -2.82
N LEU A 141 2.27 0.23 -3.98
CA LEU A 141 2.73 -0.67 -5.04
C LEU A 141 4.23 -0.47 -5.26
N THR A 142 4.92 -1.56 -5.54
CA THR A 142 6.34 -1.52 -5.90
C THR A 142 6.65 -2.61 -6.92
N ASP A 143 7.51 -2.30 -7.88
CA ASP A 143 8.10 -3.26 -8.81
C ASP A 143 9.35 -3.96 -8.24
N GLY A 144 9.77 -3.58 -7.02
CA GLY A 144 11.00 -3.98 -6.35
C GLY A 144 12.11 -2.92 -6.36
N TYR A 145 11.94 -1.84 -7.13
CA TYR A 145 12.91 -0.75 -7.28
C TYR A 145 12.29 0.61 -6.98
N CYS A 146 11.15 0.90 -7.60
CA CYS A 146 10.34 2.08 -7.44
C CYS A 146 9.09 1.77 -6.60
N THR A 147 8.66 2.74 -5.80
CA THR A 147 7.44 2.63 -5.00
C THR A 147 6.55 3.82 -5.33
N THR A 148 5.26 3.58 -5.53
CA THR A 148 4.29 4.66 -5.74
C THR A 148 4.06 5.48 -4.47
N SER A 149 3.46 6.65 -4.64
CA SER A 149 2.71 7.28 -3.54
C SER A 149 1.51 6.42 -3.14
N GLN A 150 1.09 6.55 -1.89
CA GLN A 150 0.00 5.78 -1.32
C GLN A 150 -1.35 6.13 -1.97
N TYR A 151 -2.11 5.10 -2.32
CA TYR A 151 -3.49 5.20 -2.77
C TYR A 151 -4.47 4.91 -1.64
N SER A 152 -5.72 5.38 -1.75
CA SER A 152 -6.78 5.04 -0.80
C SER A 152 -8.10 4.69 -1.49
N LEU A 153 -8.84 3.76 -0.88
CA LEU A 153 -10.21 3.41 -1.26
C LEU A 153 -11.06 3.27 0.00
N THR A 154 -12.14 4.05 0.08
CA THR A 154 -13.17 3.88 1.11
C THR A 154 -14.30 3.00 0.58
N ILE A 155 -14.64 1.95 1.33
CA ILE A 155 -15.74 1.04 1.02
C ILE A 155 -16.82 1.22 2.08
N ASN A 156 -18.05 1.53 1.65
CA ASN A 156 -19.22 1.56 2.51
C ASN A 156 -20.07 0.30 2.30
N ILE A 157 -20.45 -0.33 3.41
CA ILE A 157 -21.48 -1.37 3.42
C ILE A 157 -22.84 -0.67 3.45
N LYS A 158 -23.75 -1.10 2.59
CA LYS A 158 -25.16 -0.67 2.56
C LYS A 158 -26.03 -1.68 3.29
N ASP A 159 -26.91 -1.14 4.10
CA ASP A 159 -28.00 -1.84 4.78
C ASP A 159 -28.91 -2.53 3.77
N VAL A 160 -29.25 -3.78 4.04
CA VAL A 160 -30.28 -4.55 3.36
C VAL A 160 -31.22 -5.08 4.43
N ASN A 161 -32.47 -4.63 4.39
CA ASN A 161 -33.48 -5.00 5.40
C ASN A 161 -33.55 -6.50 5.70
N GLU A 162 -33.35 -6.84 6.97
CA GLU A 162 -33.45 -8.18 7.53
C GLU A 162 -34.73 -8.32 8.38
N PRO A 163 -35.36 -9.51 8.46
CA PRO A 163 -36.49 -9.72 9.35
C PRO A 163 -36.06 -9.64 10.82
N PRO A 164 -36.93 -9.17 11.73
CA PRO A 164 -36.62 -9.11 13.16
C PRO A 164 -36.42 -10.52 13.75
N LEU A 165 -35.45 -10.66 14.66
CA LEU A 165 -35.16 -11.90 15.37
C LEU A 165 -35.69 -11.85 16.81
N LEU A 166 -36.52 -12.82 17.20
CA LEU A 166 -36.91 -13.03 18.60
C LEU A 166 -35.82 -13.81 19.35
N THR A 167 -35.41 -13.30 20.50
CA THR A 167 -34.44 -13.97 21.39
C THR A 167 -34.98 -14.03 22.83
N PRO A 168 -35.12 -15.23 23.44
CA PRO A 168 -34.83 -16.55 22.90
C PRO A 168 -35.83 -16.99 21.81
N PRO A 169 -35.41 -17.86 20.87
CA PRO A 169 -36.26 -18.31 19.76
C PRO A 169 -37.40 -19.25 20.21
N VAL A 170 -37.34 -19.74 21.44
CA VAL A 170 -38.36 -20.60 22.06
C VAL A 170 -39.18 -19.80 23.06
N MET A 171 -40.48 -20.07 23.08
CA MET A 171 -41.37 -19.57 24.13
C MET A 171 -40.81 -19.97 25.50
N LYS A 172 -40.46 -18.97 26.30
CA LYS A 172 -40.19 -19.19 27.72
C LYS A 172 -41.55 -19.43 28.37
N GLN A 173 -41.75 -20.64 28.89
CA GLN A 173 -42.95 -20.91 29.69
C GLN A 173 -42.87 -20.01 30.94
N ILE A 174 -43.76 -19.03 31.02
CA ILE A 174 -43.94 -18.23 32.22
C ILE A 174 -44.95 -18.98 33.09
N VAL A 175 -44.49 -19.53 34.20
CA VAL A 175 -45.37 -20.09 35.24
C VAL A 175 -45.65 -18.96 36.21
N VAL A 176 -46.93 -18.60 36.36
CA VAL A 176 -47.40 -17.69 37.41
C VAL A 176 -48.05 -18.55 38.47
N ASN A 177 -47.66 -18.35 39.74
CA ASN A 177 -48.34 -18.99 40.86
C ASN A 177 -49.57 -18.15 41.22
N GLU A 178 -50.69 -18.81 41.53
CA GLU A 178 -51.85 -18.13 42.09
C GLU A 178 -51.46 -17.45 43.42
N GLY A 179 -51.83 -16.17 43.57
CA GLY A 179 -51.58 -15.37 44.79
C GLY A 179 -50.36 -14.44 44.75
N ASP A 180 -49.60 -14.40 43.66
CA ASP A 180 -48.48 -13.45 43.48
C ASP A 180 -49.03 -12.06 43.13
N VAL A 181 -49.47 -11.32 44.14
CA VAL A 181 -49.83 -9.90 44.03
C VAL A 181 -48.59 -9.07 44.38
N SER A 182 -48.15 -8.24 43.43
CA SER A 182 -47.10 -7.24 43.66
C SER A 182 -47.49 -6.32 44.82
N HIS A 183 -46.69 -6.29 45.89
CA HIS A 183 -46.75 -5.25 46.94
C HIS A 183 -46.25 -3.90 46.43
#